data_AF-A0A9D4BYY1-F1
#
_entry.id   AF-A0A9D4BYY1-F1
#
_cell.length_a   1.000
_cell.length_b   1.000
_cell.length_c   1.000
_cell.angle_alpha   90.00
_cell.angle_beta   90.00
_cell.angle_gamma   90.00
#
_symmetry.space_group_name_H-M   'P 1'
#
loop_
_entity.id
_entity.type
_entity.pdbx_description
1 polymer ?
#
loop_
_entity_poly.entity_id
_entity_poly.type
_entity_poly.pdbx_seq_one_letter_code
_entity_poly.pdbx_strand_id
1 'polypeptide(L)' 'MVLGDTCTRGCRFCSVKTAKNPPPPDPKEPVNTAKAIVSWGLDYVVLTSVDRDGNLLC' A
#
# COMPACT_ATOMS: atom_id res chain seq x y z
N MET A 1 -4.88 -1.83 -0.91
CA MET A 1 -3.85 -1.68 0.12
C MET A 1 -2.82 -0.72 -0.44
N VAL A 2 -2.48 0.32 0.30
CA VAL A 2 -1.58 1.41 -0.15
C VAL A 2 -0.13 0.92 -0.05
N LEU A 3 0.75 1.42 -0.92
CA LEU A 3 2.15 0.99 -1.06
C LEU A 3 2.28 -0.47 -1.52
N GLY A 4 1.31 -0.97 -2.29
CA GLY A 4 1.36 -2.32 -2.89
C GLY A 4 0.98 -3.46 -1.96
N ASP A 5 1.28 -4.70 -2.37
CA ASP A 5 0.83 -5.95 -1.72
C ASP A 5 1.92 -6.66 -0.90
N THR A 6 3.10 -6.06 -0.81
CA THR A 6 4.31 -6.69 -0.26
C THR A 6 4.97 -5.78 0.76
N CYS A 7 5.19 -6.32 1.97
CA CYS A 7 5.77 -5.65 3.13
C CYS A 7 7.27 -5.98 3.26
N THR A 8 8.06 -5.05 3.79
CA THR A 8 9.47 -5.33 4.17
C THR A 8 9.59 -6.10 5.48
N ARG A 9 8.55 -6.06 6.32
CA ARG A 9 8.49 -6.75 7.61
C ARG A 9 7.78 -8.10 7.51
N GLY A 10 8.32 -9.10 8.20
CA GLY A 10 7.78 -10.45 8.28
C GLY A 10 7.05 -10.72 9.60
N CYS A 11 5.91 -10.04 9.83
CA CYS A 11 5.11 -10.26 11.04
C CYS A 11 4.50 -11.67 11.05
N ARG A 12 4.71 -12.44 12.14
CA ARG A 12 4.28 -13.85 12.23
C ARG A 12 2.77 -14.09 12.11
N PHE A 13 1.97 -13.07 12.38
CA PHE A 13 0.51 -13.11 12.32
C PHE A 13 -0.05 -12.50 11.03
N CYS A 14 0.77 -11.83 10.21
CA CYS A 14 0.30 -11.07 9.07
C CYS A 14 0.32 -11.94 7.81
N SER A 15 -0.78 -11.92 7.05
CA SER A 15 -0.92 -12.71 5.81
C SER A 15 -0.38 -12.00 4.56
N VAL A 16 0.28 -10.85 4.73
CA VAL A 16 0.82 -10.05 3.61
C VAL A 16 2.13 -10.66 3.12
N LYS A 17 2.37 -10.60 1.80
CA LYS A 17 3.62 -11.08 1.21
C LYS A 17 4.81 -10.32 1.80
N THR A 18 5.89 -11.03 2.11
CA THR A 18 7.10 -10.41 2.66
C THR A 18 8.21 -10.47 1.62
N ALA A 19 8.82 -9.33 1.32
CA ALA A 19 10.04 -9.27 0.53
C ALA A 19 10.95 -8.17 1.07
N LYS A 20 12.26 -8.44 1.11
CA LYS A 20 13.24 -7.48 1.64
C LYS A 20 13.34 -6.21 0.78
N ASN A 21 13.29 -6.37 -0.55
CA ASN A 21 13.39 -5.29 -1.52
C ASN A 21 12.19 -5.34 -2.48
N PRO A 22 11.01 -4.86 -2.05
CA PRO A 22 9.84 -4.79 -2.91
C PRO A 22 9.98 -3.68 -3.97
N PRO A 23 9.20 -3.72 -5.08
CA PRO A 23 9.21 -2.68 -6.11
C PRO A 23 8.91 -1.29 -5.53
N PRO A 24 9.41 -0.21 -6.16
CA PRO A 24 9.13 1.15 -5.72
C PRO A 24 7.62 1.47 -5.80
N PRO A 25 7.09 2.33 -4.93
CA PRO A 25 5.69 2.74 -4.96
C PRO A 25 5.38 3.53 -6.25
N ASP A 26 4.15 3.39 -6.75
CA ASP A 26 3.67 4.17 -7.88
C ASP A 26 3.37 5.62 -7.43
N PRO A 27 4.05 6.64 -7.99
CA PRO A 27 3.78 8.04 -7.65
C PRO A 27 2.33 8.48 -7.97
N LYS A 28 1.64 7.77 -8.88
CA LYS A 28 0.25 8.04 -9.25
C LYS A 28 -0.76 7.26 -8.41
N GLU A 29 -0.33 6.42 -7.46
CA GLU A 29 -1.19 5.65 -6.57
C GLU A 29 -2.28 6.52 -5.90
N PRO A 30 -1.99 7.74 -5.37
CA PRO A 30 -3.02 8.56 -4.73
C PRO A 30 -4.14 8.97 -5.70
N VAL A 31 -3.77 9.38 -6.92
CA VAL A 31 -4.72 9.82 -7.95
C VAL A 31 -5.56 8.64 -8.45
N ASN A 32 -4.92 7.50 -8.67
CA ASN A 32 -5.61 6.29 -9.13
C ASN A 32 -6.57 5.76 -8.07
N THR A 33 -6.17 5.78 -6.80
CA THR A 33 -7.02 5.37 -5.67
C THR A 33 -8.23 6.30 -5.52
N ALA A 34 -8.02 7.62 -5.59
CA ALA A 34 -9.12 8.58 -5.55
C ALA A 34 -10.13 8.38 -6.68
N LYS A 35 -9.65 8.16 -7.92
CA LYS A 35 -10.52 7.87 -9.08
C LYS A 35 -11.35 6.61 -8.88
N ALA A 36 -10.75 5.54 -8.34
CA ALA A 36 -11.46 4.30 -8.06
C ALA A 36 -12.56 4.51 -6.99
N ILE A 37 -12.25 5.21 -5.89
CA ILE A 37 -13.21 5.50 -4.82
C ILE A 37 -14.42 6.29 -5.36
N VAL A 38 -14.18 7.33 -6.16
CA VAL A 38 -15.25 8.14 -6.77
C VAL A 38 -16.11 7.29 -7.70
N SER A 39 -15.49 6.39 -8.49
CA SER A 39 -16.23 5.52 -9.41
C SER A 39 -17.13 4.50 -8.71
N TRP A 40 -16.81 4.13 -7.47
CA TRP A 40 -17.56 3.15 -6.69
C TRP A 40 -18.67 3.77 -5.84
N GLY A 41 -18.66 5.10 -5.64
CA GLY A 41 -19.71 5.80 -4.89
C GLY A 41 -19.79 5.38 -3.41
N LEU A 42 -18.65 5.11 -2.78
CA LEU A 42 -18.60 4.65 -1.39
C LEU A 42 -18.77 5.82 -0.41
N ASP A 43 -19.65 5.65 0.58
CA ASP A 43 -19.83 6.63 1.67
C ASP A 43 -18.72 6.54 2.74
N TYR A 44 -18.06 5.39 2.84
CA TYR A 44 -17.02 5.14 3.82
C TYR A 44 -15.93 4.21 3.27
N VAL A 45 -14.66 4.58 3.52
CA VAL A 45 -13.49 3.84 3.03
C VAL A 45 -12.47 3.73 4.14
N VAL A 46 -11.87 2.54 4.28
CA VAL A 46 -10.71 2.31 5.14
C VAL A 46 -9.46 2.19 4.27
N LEU A 47 -8.48 3.05 4.54
CA LEU A 47 -7.16 2.98 3.93
C LEU A 47 -6.18 2.32 4.91
N THR A 48 -5.40 1.38 4.40
CA THR A 48 -4.33 0.71 5.16
C THR A 48 -3.14 0.44 4.23
N SER A 49 -1.94 0.40 4.79
CA SER A 49 -0.67 0.30 4.07
C SER A 49 0.23 -0.79 4.63
N VAL A 50 1.27 -1.13 3.89
CA VAL A 50 2.39 -1.96 4.35
C VAL A 50 3.56 -1.11 4.83
N ASP A 51 4.42 -1.71 5.65
CA ASP A 51 5.70 -1.12 6.02
C ASP A 51 6.73 -1.27 4.88
N ARG A 52 7.49 -0.19 4.66
CA ARG A 52 8.57 -0.10 3.66
C ARG A 52 9.83 0.49 4.31
N ASP A 53 10.56 -0.34 5.05
CA ASP A 53 11.72 0.06 5.89
C ASP A 53 13.02 0.37 5.11
N GLY A 54 12.92 0.78 3.85
CA GLY A 54 14.07 1.26 3.07
C GLY A 54 14.30 2.75 3.30
N ASN A 55 15.51 3.23 3.05
CA ASN A 55 15.89 4.66 3.06
C ASN A 55 15.20 5.44 1.92
N LEU A 56 13.88 5.44 1.91
CA LEU A 56 13.03 6.22 1.02
C LEU A 56 12.41 7.31 1.88
N LEU A 57 12.97 8.51 1.75
CA LEU A 57 12.40 9.76 2.20
C LEU A 57 10.87 9.73 2.04
N CYS A 58 10.18 9.73 3.18
CA CYS A 58 8.91 10.43 3.28
C CYS A 58 9.20 11.94 3.13
#